data_AF-A0A957DGD4-F1
#
_entry.id   AF-A0A957DGD4-F1
#
_cell.length_a   1.000
_cell.length_b   1.000
_cell.length_c   1.000
_cell.angle_alpha   90.00
_cell.angle_beta   90.00
_cell.angle_gamma   90.00
#
_symmetry.space_group_name_H-M   'P 1'
#
loop_
_entity.id
_entity.type
_entity.pdbx_description
1 polymer ?
#
loop_
_entity_poly.entity_id
_entity_poly.type
_entity_poly.pdbx_seq_one_letter_code
_entity_poly.pdbx_strand_id
1 'polypeptide(L)' 'AAAFAGLQQAVQQNRVAPEDRVVVINTGNGLKDVQSAMRGAALAGAEPHPVRPLLADVRRLFG' A
#
# COMPACT_ATOMS: atom_id res chain seq x y z
N ALA A 1 -5.74 -7.81 3.37
CA ALA A 1 -6.00 -7.14 2.07
C ALA A 1 -7.01 -7.86 1.17
N ALA A 2 -7.23 -9.19 1.30
CA ALA A 2 -8.08 -9.95 0.39
C ALA A 2 -9.50 -9.39 0.18
N ALA A 3 -10.18 -8.96 1.24
CA ALA A 3 -11.52 -8.36 1.15
C ALA A 3 -11.54 -7.09 0.27
N PHE A 4 -10.49 -6.27 0.33
CA PHE A 4 -10.37 -5.08 -0.51
C PHE A 4 -10.12 -5.44 -1.98
N ALA A 5 -9.25 -6.40 -2.25
CA ALA A 5 -9.01 -6.88 -3.62
C ALA A 5 -10.28 -7.49 -4.25
N GLY A 6 -11.07 -8.23 -3.47
CA GLY A 6 -12.38 -8.73 -3.89
C GLY A 6 -13.38 -7.61 -4.20
N LEU A 7 -13.38 -6.52 -3.42
CA LEU A 7 -14.19 -5.34 -3.71
C LEU A 7 -13.76 -4.68 -5.03
N GLN A 8 -12.46 -4.52 -5.29
CA GLN A 8 -11.97 -3.97 -6.56
C GLN A 8 -12.45 -4.81 -7.75
N GLN A 9 -12.37 -6.13 -7.64
CA GLN A 9 -12.87 -7.04 -8.66
C GLN A 9 -14.40 -6.94 -8.82
N ALA A 10 -15.16 -6.83 -7.73
CA ALA A 10 -16.61 -6.70 -7.78
C ALA A 10 -17.05 -5.41 -8.48
N VAL A 11 -16.34 -4.29 -8.27
CA VAL A 11 -16.55 -3.03 -8.99
C VAL A 11 -16.27 -3.21 -10.48
N GLN A 12 -15.14 -3.83 -10.85
CA GLN A 12 -14.80 -4.11 -12.26
C GLN A 12 -15.85 -4.99 -12.96
N GLN A 13 -16.52 -5.86 -12.21
CA GLN A 13 -17.56 -6.76 -12.70
C GLN A 13 -18.98 -6.15 -12.60
N ASN A 14 -19.11 -4.87 -12.28
CA ASN A 14 -20.39 -4.16 -12.07
C ASN A 14 -21.31 -4.85 -11.03
N ARG A 15 -20.73 -5.51 -10.03
CA ARG A 15 -21.45 -6.16 -8.92
C ARG A 15 -21.66 -5.24 -7.72
N VAL A 16 -20.99 -4.09 -7.70
CA VAL A 16 -21.08 -3.04 -6.70
C VAL A 16 -21.19 -1.71 -7.44
N ALA A 17 -22.20 -0.92 -7.11
CA ALA A 17 -22.49 0.37 -7.70
C ALA A 17 -21.84 1.51 -6.90
N PRO A 18 -21.62 2.70 -7.51
CA PRO A 18 -21.06 3.86 -6.81
C PRO A 18 -21.86 4.31 -5.58
N GLU A 19 -23.17 4.08 -5.57
CA GLU A 19 -24.09 4.39 -4.48
C GLU A 19 -24.05 3.37 -3.31
N ASP A 20 -23.44 2.20 -3.51
CA ASP A 20 -23.36 1.18 -2.49
C ASP A 20 -22.42 1.60 -1.36
N ARG A 21 -22.91 1.50 -0.11
CA ARG A 21 -22.12 1.75 1.09
C ARG A 21 -21.49 0.46 1.59
N VAL A 22 -20.21 0.26 1.26
CA VAL A 22 -19.48 -0.96 1.60
C VAL A 22 -18.53 -0.72 2.78
N VAL A 23 -18.52 -1.64 3.75
CA VAL A 23 -17.53 -1.68 4.83
C VAL A 23 -16.55 -2.82 4.55
N VAL A 24 -15.26 -2.50 4.48
CA VAL A 24 -14.19 -3.50 4.33
C VAL A 24 -13.54 -3.75 5.68
N ILE A 25 -13.64 -4.99 6.17
CA ILE A 25 -13.04 -5.39 7.44
C ILE A 25 -11.62 -5.88 7.20
N ASN A 26 -10.64 -5.21 7.82
CA ASN A 26 -9.28 -5.72 7.88
C ASN A 26 -9.11 -6.62 9.09
N THR A 27 -9.12 -7.94 8.85
CA THR A 27 -9.10 -8.97 9.91
C THR A 27 -7.73 -9.14 10.58
N GLY A 28 -6.67 -8.49 10.08
CA GLY A 28 -5.32 -8.58 10.63
C GLY A 28 -4.56 -7.25 10.55
N ASN A 29 -3.59 -7.09 11.45
CA ASN A 29 -2.63 -5.99 11.41
C ASN A 29 -1.47 -6.34 10.47
N GLY A 30 -0.99 -5.38 9.68
CA GLY A 30 0.13 -5.57 8.74
C GLY A 30 1.46 -5.98 9.39
N LEU A 31 1.69 -5.61 10.65
CA LEU A 31 2.88 -6.00 11.42
C LEU A 31 2.97 -7.50 11.68
N LYS A 32 1.88 -8.26 11.48
CA LYS A 32 1.89 -9.72 11.56
C LYS A 32 2.69 -10.36 10.41
N ASP A 33 2.90 -9.67 9.30
CA ASP A 33 3.69 -10.15 8.15
C ASP A 33 4.46 -8.99 7.49
N VAL A 34 5.50 -8.54 8.19
CA VAL A 34 6.40 -7.48 7.72
C VAL A 34 7.10 -7.88 6.42
N GLN A 35 7.43 -9.15 6.22
CA GLN A 35 8.12 -9.58 5.01
C GLN A 35 7.25 -9.40 3.76
N SER A 36 5.98 -9.80 3.81
CA SER A 36 5.04 -9.53 2.72
C SER A 36 4.82 -8.04 2.50
N ALA A 37 4.76 -7.23 3.57
CA ALA A 37 4.64 -5.79 3.46
C ALA A 37 5.85 -5.17 2.72
N MET A 38 7.08 -5.55 3.09
CA MET A 38 8.29 -5.06 2.43
C MET A 38 8.37 -5.49 0.96
N ARG A 39 8.00 -6.73 0.63
CA ARG A 39 7.90 -7.18 -0.77
C ARG A 39 6.88 -6.35 -1.54
N GLY A 40 5.71 -6.07 -0.95
CA GLY A 40 4.70 -5.22 -1.56
C GLY A 40 5.19 -3.79 -1.82
N ALA A 41 5.93 -3.21 -0.88
CA ALA A 41 6.56 -1.90 -1.04
C ALA A 41 7.55 -1.88 -2.20
N ALA A 42 8.45 -2.88 -2.28
CA ALA A 42 9.40 -3.01 -3.37
C ALA A 42 8.70 -3.19 -4.73
N LEU A 43 7.64 -4.02 -4.80
CA LEU A 43 6.82 -4.18 -6.03
C LEU A 43 6.12 -2.89 -6.44
N ALA A 44 5.79 -2.01 -5.49
CA ALA A 44 5.24 -0.69 -5.75
C ALA A 44 6.33 0.35 -6.11
N GLY A 45 7.60 -0.04 -6.22
CA GLY A 45 8.73 0.84 -6.50
C GLY A 45 9.17 1.69 -5.29
N ALA A 46 8.70 1.37 -4.09
CA ALA A 46 9.11 2.05 -2.87
C ALA A 46 10.43 1.46 -2.37
N GLU A 47 11.54 2.09 -2.78
CA GLU A 47 12.90 1.71 -2.38
C GLU A 47 13.49 2.74 -1.40
N PRO A 48 14.21 2.29 -0.35
CA PRO A 48 14.96 3.19 0.52
C PRO A 48 16.05 3.91 -0.27
N HIS A 49 16.20 5.21 -0.03
CA HIS A 49 17.29 6.00 -0.61
C HIS A 49 18.40 6.17 0.43
N PRO A 50 19.53 5.45 0.32
CA PRO A 50 20.64 5.59 1.26
C PRO A 50 21.29 6.98 1.09
N VAL A 51 21.34 7.75 2.19
CA VAL A 51 21.98 9.06 2.25
C VAL A 51 23.01 9.08 3.37
N ARG A 52 24.06 9.90 3.23
CA ARG A 52 24.98 10.15 4.34
C ARG A 52 24.27 10.99 5.41
N PRO A 53 24.72 10.98 6.68
CA PRO A 53 24.10 11.74 7.77
C PRO A 53 24.45 13.23 7.68
N LEU A 54 24.14 13.85 6.54
CA LEU A 54 24.38 15.26 6.24
C LEU A 54 23.09 15.87 5.70
N LEU A 55 22.64 16.97 6.29
CA LEU A 55 21.40 17.64 5.89
C LEU A 55 21.39 18.03 4.39
N ALA A 56 22.55 18.39 3.84
CA ALA A 56 22.69 18.71 2.44
C ALA A 56 22.35 17.53 1.52
N ASP A 57 22.64 16.28 1.94
CA ASP A 57 22.37 15.10 1.12
C ASP A 57 20.86 14.78 1.09
N VAL A 58 20.16 14.95 2.22
CA VAL A 58 18.69 14.85 2.28
C VAL A 58 18.04 15.93 1.40
N ARG A 59 18.52 17.17 1.46
CA ARG A 59 18.00 18.27 0.62
C ARG A 59 18.17 18.04 -0.87
N ARG A 60 19.20 17.31 -1.32
CA ARG A 60 19.35 16.96 -2.75
C ARG A 60 18.31 15.96 -3.22
N LEU A 61 17.82 15.10 -2.33
CA LEU A 61 16.85 14.06 -2.66
C LEU A 61 15.41 14.58 -2.67
N PHE A 62 15.09 15.51 -1.76
CA PHE A 62 13.74 16.03 -1.55
C PHE A 62 13.59 17.52 -1.92
N GLY A 63 14.59 18.10 -2.59
CA GLY A 63 14.65 19.52 -2.96
C GLY A 63 13.59 19.93 -3.95
#